data_AF-A0A1W6AIS0-F1
#
_entry.id   AF-A0A1W6AIS0-F1
#
_cell.length_a   1.000
_cell.length_b   1.000
_cell.length_c   1.000
_cell.angle_alpha   90.00
_cell.angle_beta   90.00
_cell.angle_gamma   90.00
#
_symmetry.space_group_name_H-M   'P 1'
#
loop_
_entity.id
_entity.type
_entity.pdbx_description
1 polymer ?
#
loop_
_entity_poly.entity_id
_entity_poly.type
_entity_poly.pdbx_seq_one_letter_code
_entity_poly.pdbx_strand_id
1 'polypeptide(L)' 'MSVCNEGIHEDYTYGFLFYSKDKSIVLGDGDKEYPIDAAEVLLEKEYVFIEELMKLDPLKIPGLRARIKLQVN' A
#
# COMPACT_ATOMS: atom_id res chain seq x y z
N MET A 1 -18.42 19.41 -10.65
CA MET A 1 -17.08 19.73 -10.11
C MET A 1 -16.95 18.96 -8.81
N SER A 2 -16.40 17.74 -8.87
CA SER A 2 -16.20 16.95 -7.66
C SER A 2 -14.89 17.35 -7.04
N VAL A 3 -14.97 17.85 -5.81
CA VAL A 3 -13.84 18.15 -4.96
C VAL A 3 -13.08 16.83 -4.77
N CYS A 4 -11.93 16.71 -5.42
CA CYS A 4 -11.02 15.59 -5.19
C CYS A 4 -10.54 15.69 -3.74
N ASN A 5 -11.14 14.91 -2.85
CA ASN A 5 -10.57 14.65 -1.53
C ASN A 5 -9.11 14.24 -1.73
N GLU A 6 -8.20 14.96 -1.09
CA GLU A 6 -6.75 14.83 -1.18
C GLU A 6 -6.28 13.37 -1.39
N GLY A 7 -5.93 13.03 -2.63
CA GLY A 7 -5.14 11.84 -2.96
C GLY A 7 -5.84 10.48 -2.94
N ILE A 8 -7.18 10.40 -2.86
CA ILE A 8 -7.92 9.13 -3.02
C ILE A 8 -8.39 8.99 -4.48
N HIS A 9 -7.75 8.09 -5.22
CA HIS A 9 -8.07 7.72 -6.59
C HIS A 9 -8.92 6.46 -6.60
N GLU A 10 -9.99 6.46 -7.38
CA GLU A 10 -10.90 5.30 -7.52
C GLU A 10 -10.20 4.05 -8.06
N ASP A 11 -9.10 4.23 -8.80
CA ASP A 11 -8.28 3.14 -9.34
C ASP A 11 -7.35 2.50 -8.31
N TYR A 12 -7.39 2.93 -7.05
CA TYR A 12 -6.47 2.47 -6.02
C TYR A 12 -7.20 1.92 -4.80
N THR A 13 -6.75 0.77 -4.34
CA THR A 13 -7.09 0.24 -3.03
C THR A 13 -6.13 0.83 -2.00
N TYR A 14 -6.68 1.44 -0.95
CA TYR A 14 -5.91 2.02 0.14
C TYR A 14 -6.00 1.11 1.36
N GLY A 15 -4.90 0.95 2.07
CA GLY A 15 -4.85 0.09 3.24
C GLY A 15 -3.61 0.28 4.08
N PHE A 16 -3.42 -0.65 5.01
CA PHE A 16 -2.22 -0.70 5.87
C PHE A 16 -1.44 -1.97 5.59
N LEU A 17 -0.13 -1.85 5.68
CA LEU A 17 0.78 -2.99 5.54
C LEU A 17 0.91 -3.73 6.86
N PHE A 18 0.85 -5.05 6.84
CA PHE A 18 1.14 -5.87 8.01
C PHE A 18 1.69 -7.24 7.61
N TYR A 19 2.21 -7.97 8.59
CA TYR A 19 2.63 -9.35 8.39
C TYR A 19 1.41 -10.27 8.38
N SER A 20 1.19 -10.95 7.26
CA SER A 20 0.25 -12.07 7.21
C SER A 20 0.80 -13.25 8.03
N LYS A 21 -0.03 -14.28 8.22
CA LYS A 21 0.33 -15.49 8.98
C LYS A 21 1.57 -16.19 8.43
N ASP A 22 1.78 -16.11 7.12
CA ASP A 22 2.94 -16.65 6.41
C ASP A 22 4.18 -15.75 6.46
N LYS A 23 4.16 -14.69 7.29
CA LYS A 23 5.22 -13.67 7.42
C LYS A 23 5.53 -12.89 6.15
N SER A 24 4.72 -13.01 5.10
CA SER A 24 4.73 -12.07 3.98
C SER A 24 4.09 -10.76 4.40
N ILE A 25 4.58 -9.66 3.83
CA ILE A 25 3.93 -8.35 4.01
C ILE A 25 2.77 -8.28 3.03
N VAL A 26 1.59 -7.92 3.51
CA VAL A 26 0.37 -7.75 2.72
C VAL A 26 -0.25 -6.41 2.99
N LEU A 27 -1.02 -5.87 2.03
CA LEU A 27 -1.86 -4.70 2.24
C LEU A 27 -3.25 -5.17 2.62
N GLY A 28 -3.76 -4.79 3.79
CA GLY A 28 -5.17 -5.00 4.11
C GLY A 28 -5.97 -3.71 4.01
N ASP A 29 -7.11 -3.80 3.34
CA ASP A 29 -8.11 -2.72 3.27
C ASP A 29 -9.15 -2.81 4.41
N GLY A 30 -9.09 -3.86 5.23
CA GLY A 30 -10.02 -4.16 6.33
C GLY A 30 -10.87 -5.41 6.09
N ASP A 31 -11.16 -5.72 4.82
CA ASP A 31 -11.96 -6.88 4.42
C ASP A 31 -11.13 -7.91 3.65
N LYS A 32 -10.11 -7.45 2.92
CA LYS A 32 -9.27 -8.26 2.04
C LYS A 32 -7.80 -7.93 2.22
N GLU A 33 -6.99 -8.93 1.91
CA GLU A 33 -5.53 -8.83 1.84
C GLU A 33 -5.11 -8.85 0.38
N TYR A 34 -4.18 -7.97 0.01
CA TYR A 34 -3.65 -7.82 -1.34
C TYR A 34 -2.14 -8.02 -1.35
N PRO A 35 -1.60 -8.68 -2.39
CA PRO A 35 -0.17 -8.78 -2.59
C PRO A 35 0.41 -7.39 -2.87
N ILE A 36 1.56 -7.12 -2.29
CA ILE A 36 2.16 -5.78 -2.28
C ILE A 36 3.12 -5.53 -3.42
N ASP A 37 3.30 -6.46 -4.38
CA ASP A 37 4.29 -6.34 -5.45
C ASP A 37 4.23 -5.01 -6.21
N ALA A 38 3.03 -4.41 -6.34
CA ALA A 38 2.80 -3.09 -6.94
C ALA A 38 2.33 -2.03 -5.94
N ALA A 39 2.56 -2.24 -4.64
CA ALA A 39 2.16 -1.32 -3.60
C ALA A 39 3.07 -0.09 -3.54
N GLU A 40 2.46 1.06 -3.38
CA GLU A 40 3.13 2.31 -3.08
C GLU A 40 2.82 2.70 -1.63
N VAL A 41 3.86 2.93 -0.85
CA VAL A 41 3.78 3.29 0.56
C VAL A 41 3.86 4.79 0.70
N LEU A 42 2.96 5.36 1.51
CA LEU A 42 2.98 6.78 1.82
C LEU A 42 4.05 7.06 2.86
N LEU A 43 5.12 7.73 2.45
CA LEU A 43 6.18 8.22 3.31
C LEU A 43 6.15 9.73 3.33
N GLU A 44 5.94 10.30 4.52
CA GLU A 44 5.77 11.74 4.76
C GLU A 44 4.63 12.35 3.93
N LYS A 45 4.84 12.57 2.62
CA LYS A 45 3.87 13.09 1.66
C LYS A 45 4.02 12.49 0.25
N GLU A 46 4.92 11.54 0.05
CA GLU A 46 5.20 10.92 -1.24
C GLU A 46 4.88 9.43 -1.21
N TYR A 47 4.42 8.92 -2.35
CA TYR A 47 4.17 7.50 -2.55
C TYR A 47 5.41 6.87 -3.17
N VAL A 48 6.01 5.92 -2.44
CA VAL A 48 7.24 5.22 -2.86
C VAL A 48 6.94 3.74 -3.02
N PHE A 49 7.45 3.12 -4.08
CA PHE A 49 7.26 1.69 -4.31
C PHE A 49 7.84 0.86 -3.17
N ILE A 50 7.09 -0.14 -2.74
CA ILE A 50 7.52 -1.02 -1.64
C ILE A 50 8.79 -1.80 -1.97
N GLU A 51 9.07 -2.05 -3.25
CA GLU A 51 10.31 -2.71 -3.68
C GLU A 51 11.55 -1.91 -3.24
N GLU A 52 11.50 -0.58 -3.31
CA GLU A 52 12.58 0.29 -2.85
C GLU A 52 12.71 0.27 -1.32
N LEU A 53 11.59 0.16 -0.61
CA LEU A 53 11.59 0.08 0.86
C LEU A 53 12.09 -1.27 1.36
N MET A 54 11.78 -2.36 0.66
CA MET A 54 12.26 -3.70 0.99
C MET A 54 13.77 -3.81 0.85
N LYS A 55 14.39 -3.06 -0.06
CA LYS A 55 15.86 -2.99 -0.21
C LYS A 55 16.53 -2.30 0.98
N LEU A 56 15.83 -1.39 1.64
CA LEU A 56 16.35 -0.64 2.79
C LEU A 56 16.20 -1.42 4.09
N ASP A 57 14.97 -1.65 4.53
CA ASP A 57 14.70 -2.34 5.80
C ASP A 57 13.26 -2.87 5.84
N PRO A 58 13.02 -4.17 5.56
CA PRO A 58 11.68 -4.74 5.51
C PRO A 58 10.97 -4.75 6.87
N LEU A 59 11.70 -4.63 7.99
CA LEU A 59 11.10 -4.62 9.33
C LEU A 59 10.37 -3.31 9.64
N LYS A 60 10.68 -2.22 8.91
CA LYS A 60 10.05 -0.90 9.10
C LYS A 60 8.81 -0.66 8.24
N ILE A 61 8.49 -1.61 7.37
CA ILE A 61 7.38 -1.51 6.42
C ILE A 61 5.99 -1.75 7.07
N PRO A 62 5.81 -2.72 7.98
CA PRO A 62 4.52 -2.94 8.64
C PRO A 62 4.03 -1.72 9.43
N GLY A 63 2.74 -1.46 9.38
CA GLY A 63 2.07 -0.31 9.99
C GLY A 63 2.02 0.93 9.10
N LEU A 64 2.74 0.95 7.97
CA LEU A 64 2.68 2.06 7.03
C LEU A 64 1.40 2.01 6.19
N ARG A 65 0.87 3.19 5.87
CA ARG A 65 -0.24 3.34 4.94
C ARG A 65 0.29 3.15 3.52
N ALA A 66 -0.41 2.34 2.74
CA ALA A 66 -0.04 2.07 1.36
C ALA A 66 -1.27 2.07 0.46
N ARG A 67 -1.01 2.10 -0.85
CA ARG A 67 -2.01 1.94 -1.90
C ARG A 67 -1.54 0.95 -2.94
N ILE A 68 -2.46 0.23 -3.55
CA ILE A 68 -2.21 -0.62 -4.70
C ILE A 68 -3.13 -0.16 -5.81
N LYS A 69 -2.58 0.00 -7.02
CA LYS A 69 -3.42 0.25 -8.19
C LYS A 69 -4.18 -1.02 -8.54
N LEU A 70 -5.52 -0.95 -8.56
CA LEU A 70 -6.36 -1.99 -9.13
C LEU A 70 -6.02 -2.09 -10.61
N GLN A 71 -5.33 -3.15 -11.02
CA GLN A 71 -5.23 -3.48 -12.44
C GLN A 71 -6.63 -3.88 -12.91
N VAL A 72 -7.30 -2.93 -13.56
CA VAL A 72 -8.49 -3.21 -14.35
C VAL A 72 -7.99 -4.01 -15.56
N ASN A 73 -8.25 -5.31 -15.54
CA ASN A 73 -7.91 -6.25 -16.60
C ASN A 73 -8.68 -5.93 -17.88
#